data_AF-A0A151BT64-F1
#
_entry.id   AF-A0A151BT64-F1
#
_cell.length_a   1.000
_cell.length_b   1.000
_cell.length_c   1.000
_cell.angle_alpha   90.00
_cell.angle_beta   90.00
_cell.angle_gamma   90.00
#
_symmetry.space_group_name_H-M   'P 1'
#
loop_
_entity.id
_entity.type
_entity.pdbx_description
1 polymer ?
#
loop_
_entity_poly.entity_id
_entity_poly.type
_entity_poly.pdbx_seq_one_letter_code
_entity_poly.pdbx_strand_id
1 'polypeptide(L)' 'MEPEWTQEVMADADLLALEPDPKSRIGASRFIGYSPSAGRVLVVIAYRDLDGDLHGVNAWPATGADRRLYEQGDDDGAGD' A
#
# COMPACT_ATOMS: atom_id res chain seq x y z
N MET A 1 14.47 3.55 1.61
CA MET A 1 13.14 3.62 2.24
C MET A 1 13.35 3.29 3.70
N GLU A 2 12.84 4.10 4.62
CA GLU A 2 12.96 3.79 6.05
C GLU A 2 11.90 2.77 6.43
N PRO A 3 12.22 1.76 7.26
CA PRO A 3 11.28 0.71 7.63
C PRO A 3 10.09 1.26 8.43
N GLU A 4 10.28 2.36 9.15
CA GLU A 4 9.20 3.08 9.84
C GLU A 4 8.13 3.61 8.86
N TRP A 5 8.53 4.19 7.72
CA TRP A 5 7.56 4.71 6.74
C TRP A 5 6.69 3.62 6.16
N THR A 6 7.26 2.43 5.93
CA THR A 6 6.49 1.27 5.49
C THR A 6 5.48 0.85 6.56
N GLN A 7 5.88 0.84 7.84
CA GLN A 7 4.95 0.51 8.93
C GLN A 7 3.84 1.54 9.08
N GLU A 8 4.15 2.83 8.93
CA GLU A 8 3.16 3.91 8.94
C GLU A 8 2.15 3.73 7.81
N VAL A 9 2.61 3.42 6.60
CA VAL A 9 1.73 3.14 5.45
C VAL A 9 0.82 1.95 5.72
N MET A 10 1.34 0.88 6.32
CA MET A 10 0.53 -0.29 6.64
C MET A 10 -0.46 -0.05 7.81
N ALA A 11 -0.26 1.03 8.56
CA ALA A 11 -1.16 1.49 9.62
C ALA A 11 -2.06 2.66 9.19
N ASP A 12 -1.98 3.06 7.93
CA ASP A 12 -2.78 4.15 7.36
C ASP A 12 -4.26 3.74 7.33
N ALA A 13 -5.14 4.65 7.76
CA ALA A 13 -6.58 4.37 7.83
C ALA A 13 -7.19 4.24 6.43
N ASP A 14 -6.67 5.02 5.48
CA ASP A 14 -7.12 5.10 4.09
C ASP A 14 -6.31 4.17 3.17
N LEU A 15 -5.62 3.18 3.75
CA LEU A 15 -4.77 2.24 3.04
C LEU A 15 -5.54 1.50 1.94
N LEU A 16 -5.10 1.70 0.70
CA LEU A 16 -5.61 0.92 -0.43
C LEU A 16 -4.84 -0.38 -0.58
N ALA A 17 -5.53 -1.50 -0.35
CA ALA A 17 -5.02 -2.85 -0.58
C ALA A 17 -5.54 -3.39 -1.92
N LEU A 18 -4.63 -3.63 -2.86
CA LEU A 18 -4.88 -4.29 -4.13
C LEU A 18 -4.36 -5.73 -4.05
N GLU A 19 -5.28 -6.66 -3.80
CA GLU A 19 -4.99 -8.07 -3.59
C GLU A 19 -5.78 -8.95 -4.57
N PRO A 20 -5.14 -9.69 -5.49
CA PRO A 20 -3.70 -9.68 -5.78
C PRO A 20 -3.29 -8.39 -6.52
N ASP A 21 -2.00 -8.04 -6.45
CA ASP A 21 -1.44 -6.93 -7.22
C ASP A 21 -1.68 -7.19 -8.72
N PRO A 22 -2.30 -6.25 -9.46
CA PRO A 22 -2.67 -6.46 -10.86
C PRO A 22 -1.46 -6.67 -11.79
N LYS A 23 -0.24 -6.38 -11.34
CA LYS A 23 1.01 -6.59 -12.09
C LYS A 23 1.80 -7.80 -11.59
N SER A 24 1.39 -8.45 -10.50
CA SER A 24 2.14 -9.53 -9.87
C SER A 24 1.74 -10.88 -10.45
N ARG A 25 2.76 -11.66 -10.83
CA ARG A 25 2.59 -13.04 -11.30
C ARG A 25 2.66 -14.07 -10.17
N ILE A 26 3.05 -13.64 -8.97
CA ILE A 26 3.35 -14.50 -7.82
C ILE A 26 2.34 -14.35 -6.68
N GLY A 27 1.22 -13.63 -6.90
CA GLY A 27 0.21 -13.41 -5.87
C GLY A 27 0.64 -12.44 -4.77
N ALA A 28 1.60 -11.55 -5.05
CA ALA A 28 1.90 -10.46 -4.13
C ALA A 28 0.75 -9.45 -4.10
N SER A 29 0.62 -8.73 -2.99
CA SER A 29 -0.34 -7.67 -2.73
C SER A 29 0.33 -6.31 -2.81
N ARG A 30 -0.39 -5.30 -3.32
CA ARG A 30 0.06 -3.91 -3.33
C ARG A 30 -0.74 -3.09 -2.34
N PHE A 31 -0.03 -2.40 -1.46
CA PHE A 31 -0.59 -1.46 -0.49
C PHE A 31 -0.16 -0.05 -0.87
N ILE A 32 -1.10 0.89 -0.89
CA ILE A 32 -0.84 2.30 -1.19
C ILE A 32 -1.40 3.11 -0.01
N GLY A 33 -0.54 3.83 0.69
CA GLY A 33 -0.93 4.59 1.87
C GLY A 33 -0.03 5.78 2.14
N TYR A 34 -0.46 6.66 3.03
CA TYR A 34 0.30 7.85 3.43
C TYR A 34 1.25 7.56 4.60
N SER A 35 2.49 8.05 4.51
CA SER A 35 3.41 8.08 5.66
C SER A 35 3.55 9.53 6.16
N PRO A 36 3.15 9.82 7.41
CA PRO A 36 3.32 11.13 8.02
C PRO A 36 4.79 11.55 8.12
N SER A 37 5.68 10.61 8.47
CA SER A 37 7.11 10.90 8.59
C SER A 37 7.77 11.15 7.23
N ALA A 38 7.31 10.49 6.16
CA ALA A 38 7.78 10.76 4.80
C ALA A 38 7.08 11.96 4.15
N GLY A 39 5.96 12.42 4.72
CA GLY A 39 5.12 13.50 4.19
C GLY A 39 4.51 13.20 2.82
N ARG A 40 4.37 11.93 2.43
CA ARG A 40 3.94 11.53 1.09
C ARG A 40 3.33 10.13 1.06
N VAL A 41 2.57 9.87 -0.01
CA VAL A 41 2.01 8.54 -0.32
C VAL A 41 3.13 7.60 -0.81
N LEU A 42 3.11 6.37 -0.34
CA LEU A 42 4.06 5.33 -0.66
C LEU A 42 3.31 4.09 -1.14
N VAL A 43 3.97 3.32 -2.01
CA VAL A 43 3.54 2.00 -2.43
C VAL A 43 4.42 0.98 -1.75
N VAL A 44 3.80 -0.03 -1.14
CA VAL A 44 4.43 -1.18 -0.50
C VAL A 44 3.94 -2.43 -1.20
N ILE A 45 4.85 -3.27 -1.69
CA ILE A 45 4.51 -4.62 -2.14
C ILE A 45 4.87 -5.57 -1.03
N ALA A 46 3.93 -6.43 -0.68
CA ALA A 46 4.17 -7.52 0.24
C ALA A 46 3.50 -8.80 -0.28
N TYR A 47 4.02 -9.96 0.10
CA TYR A 47 3.36 -11.24 -0.15
C TYR A 47 3.07 -11.92 1.16
N ARG A 48 2.05 -12.77 1.15
CA ARG A 48 1.77 -13.64 2.28
C ARG A 48 2.53 -14.95 2.11
N ASP A 49 3.33 -15.33 3.09
CA ASP A 49 4.01 -16.62 3.07
C ASP A 49 3.03 -17.76 3.42
N LEU A 50 3.51 -19.01 3.39
CA LEU A 50 2.73 -20.22 3.65
C LEU A 50 2.14 -20.24 5.07
N ASP A 51 2.83 -19.62 6.02
CA ASP A 51 2.37 -19.46 7.41
C ASP A 51 1.31 -18.36 7.58
N GLY A 52 1.04 -17.58 6.54
CA GLY A 52 0.08 -16.48 6.60
C GLY A 52 0.69 -15.14 7.00
N ASP A 53 2.00 -15.07 7.27
CA ASP A 53 2.68 -13.82 7.61
C ASP A 53 2.90 -12.93 6.38
N LEU A 54 2.74 -11.61 6.57
CA LEU A 54 2.90 -10.63 5.50
C LEU A 54 4.35 -10.14 5.44
N HIS A 55 5.04 -10.49 4.36
CA HIS A 55 6.43 -10.12 4.12
C HIS A 55 6.53 -9.02 3.07
N GLY A 56 7.04 -7.85 3.50
CA GLY A 56 7.38 -6.75 2.60
C GLY A 56 8.47 -7.15 1.61
N VAL A 57 8.23 -6.94 0.31
CA VAL A 57 9.19 -7.16 -0.77
C VAL A 57 9.98 -5.89 -1.04
N ASN A 58 9.26 -4.81 -1.34
CA ASN A 58 9.83 -3.52 -1.66
C ASN A 58 8.82 -2.40 -1.43
N ALA A 59 9.33 -1.19 -1.28
CA ALA A 59 8.52 0.00 -1.18
C ALA A 59 9.15 1.16 -1.96
N TRP A 60 8.31 2.05 -2.48
CA TRP A 60 8.75 3.26 -3.19
C TRP A 60 7.70 4.37 -3.08
N PRO A 61 8.06 5.65 -3.32
CA PRO A 61 7.09 6.75 -3.36
C PRO A 61 6.04 6.56 -4.45
N ALA A 62 4.76 6.73 -4.11
CA ALA A 62 3.69 6.63 -5.10
C ALA A 62 3.79 7.78 -6.11
N THR A 63 3.56 7.47 -7.39
CA THR A 63 3.63 8.46 -8.47
C THR A 63 2.48 8.27 -9.45
N GLY A 64 2.06 9.36 -10.09
CA GLY A 64 1.06 9.34 -11.16
C GLY A 64 -0.23 8.63 -10.76
N ALA A 65 -0.46 7.46 -11.37
CA ALA A 65 -1.68 6.68 -11.18
C ALA A 65 -1.85 6.14 -9.76
N ASP A 66 -0.81 5.63 -9.10
CA ASP A 66 -0.94 5.06 -7.76
C ASP A 66 -1.29 6.15 -6.72
N ARG A 67 -0.68 7.34 -6.84
CA ARG A 67 -1.01 8.47 -5.98
C ARG A 67 -2.45 8.94 -6.21
N ARG A 68 -2.83 9.10 -7.48
CA ARG A 68 -4.20 9.51 -7.82
C ARG A 68 -5.23 8.47 -7.39
N LEU A 69 -4.88 7.18 -7.40
CA LEU A 69 -5.75 6.11 -6.92
C LEU A 69 -5.99 6.26 -5.42
N TYR A 70 -4.94 6.48 -4.62
CA TYR A 70 -5.06 6.79 -3.19
C TYR A 70 -5.91 8.05 -2.93
N GLU A 71 -5.63 9.13 -3.65
CA GLU A 71 -6.39 10.39 -3.54
C GLU A 71 -7.87 10.27 -3.97
N GLN A 72 -8.25 9.26 -4.76
CA GLN A 72 -9.62 9.04 -5.23
C GLN A 72 -10.33 7.90 -4.49
N GLY A 73 -9.59 6.93 -3.93
CA GLY A 73 -10.13 5.75 -3.25
C GLY A 73 -10.67 6.02 -1.85
N ASP A 74 -10.36 7.19 -1.28
CA ASP A 74 -11.00 7.76 -0.09
C ASP A 74 -12.52 7.99 -0.28
N ASP A 75 -12.99 8.12 -1.52
CA ASP A 75 -14.40 8.43 -1.84
C ASP A 75 -15.34 7.20 -1.79
N ASP A 76 -14.81 5.96 -1.80
CA ASP A 76 -15.62 4.73 -1.80
C ASP A 76 -15.91 4.18 -0.37
N GLY A 77 -15.64 5.00 0.66
CA GLY A 77 -15.75 4.64 2.08
C GLY A 77 -16.88 5.30 2.87
N ALA A 78 -17.85 5.95 2.22
CA ALA A 78 -19.01 6.55 2.91
C ALA A 78 -20.32 6.40 2.12
N GLY A 79 -21.10 5.35 2.45
CA GLY A 79 -22.56 5.38 2.23
C GLY A 79 -23.22 4.05 1.86
N ASP A 80 -23.54 3.22 2.85
CA ASP A 80 -24.92 2.90 3.29
C ASP A 80 -24.88 2.03 4.56
#